data_AF-X0TM44-F1
#
_entry.id   AF-X0TM44-F1
#
_cell.length_a   1.000
_cell.length_b   1.000
_cell.length_c   1.000
_cell.angle_alpha   90.00
_cell.angle_beta   90.00
_cell.angle_gamma   90.00
#
_symmetry.space_group_name_H-M   'P 1'
#
loop_
_entity.id
_entity.type
_entity.pdbx_description
1 polymer ?
#
loop_
_entity_poly.entity_id
_entity_poly.type
_entity_poly.pdbx_seq_one_letter_code
_entity_poly.pdbx_strand_id
1 'polypeptide(L)'
;MGQTFAEKILAKKAGLKQVIRGEIVEITPDVALSHDNTAPILGIFKKMGGEKVFDPDMHAIILDHATPAPSTKHAENHRVIRDFV
;
A
#
# COMPACT_ATOMS: atom_id res chain seq x y z
N MET A 1 -18.69 7.03 26.86
CA MET A 1 -17.96 5.74 26.86
C MET A 1 -16.54 6.00 26.38
N GLY A 2 -15.56 5.25 26.87
CA GLY A 2 -14.17 5.40 26.39
C GLY A 2 -13.99 4.77 25.01
N GLN A 3 -13.15 5.37 24.17
CA GLN A 3 -12.69 4.77 22.92
C GLN A 3 -11.42 3.94 23.14
N THR A 4 -11.33 2.83 22.42
CA THR A 4 -10.09 2.04 22.28
C THR A 4 -9.03 2.83 21.52
N PHE A 5 -7.79 2.34 21.55
CA PHE A 5 -6.69 2.95 20.79
C PHE A 5 -6.95 2.94 19.27
N ALA A 6 -7.46 1.84 18.72
CA ALA A 6 -7.78 1.73 17.31
C ALA A 6 -8.89 2.71 16.90
N GLU A 7 -9.97 2.81 17.67
CA GLU A 7 -11.05 3.78 17.41
C GLU A 7 -10.53 5.22 17.45
N LYS A 8 -9.61 5.56 18.35
CA LYS A 8 -8.99 6.89 18.39
C LYS A 8 -8.18 7.19 17.13
N ILE A 9 -7.39 6.23 16.63
CA ILE A 9 -6.61 6.42 15.40
C ILE A 9 -7.55 6.58 14.20
N LEU A 10 -8.52 5.69 14.05
CA LEU A 10 -9.48 5.74 12.94
C LEU A 10 -10.30 7.03 12.96
N ALA A 11 -10.82 7.44 14.13
CA ALA A 11 -11.53 8.71 14.28
C ALA A 11 -10.66 9.90 13.89
N LYS A 12 -9.41 9.95 14.40
CA LYS A 12 -8.45 11.01 14.05
C LYS A 12 -8.17 11.05 12.55
N LYS A 13 -7.97 9.89 11.92
CA LYS A 13 -7.68 9.78 10.48
C LYS A 13 -8.87 10.11 9.59
N ALA A 14 -10.08 9.83 10.07
CA ALA A 14 -11.33 10.17 9.39
C ALA A 14 -11.79 11.62 9.65
N GLY A 15 -11.08 12.38 10.50
CA GLY A 15 -11.50 13.74 10.89
C GLY A 15 -12.73 13.77 11.81
N LEU A 16 -13.04 12.66 12.48
CA LEU A 16 -14.20 12.49 13.35
C LEU A 16 -13.81 12.63 14.83
N LYS A 17 -14.77 13.08 15.65
CA LYS A 17 -14.57 13.16 17.11
C LYS A 17 -14.50 11.79 17.77
N GLN A 18 -15.25 10.83 17.23
CA GLN A 18 -15.30 9.46 17.70
C GLN A 18 -15.77 8.56 16.55
N VAL A 19 -15.46 7.28 16.65
CA VAL A 19 -16.02 6.20 15.84
C VAL A 19 -16.42 5.06 16.75
N ILE A 20 -17.36 4.23 16.29
CA ILE A 20 -17.82 3.04 17.01
C ILE A 20 -17.56 1.75 16.20
N ARG A 21 -17.52 0.61 16.89
CA ARG A 21 -17.45 -0.70 16.23
C ARG A 21 -18.57 -0.87 15.19
N GLY A 22 -18.18 -1.30 13.99
CA GLY A 22 -19.10 -1.58 12.87
C GLY A 22 -19.35 -0.37 11.97
N GLU A 23 -18.87 0.81 12.34
CA GLU A 23 -18.88 2.00 11.50
C GLU A 23 -17.86 1.84 10.36
N ILE A 24 -18.26 2.20 9.14
CA ILE A 24 -17.37 2.28 7.98
C ILE A 24 -16.88 3.71 7.87
N VAL A 25 -15.56 3.88 7.85
CA VAL A 25 -14.90 5.18 7.70
C VAL A 25 -13.94 5.16 6.53
N GLU A 26 -13.80 6.30 5.86
CA GLU A 26 -12.82 6.51 4.80
C GLU A 26 -11.59 7.22 5.37
N ILE A 27 -10.42 6.63 5.18
CA ILE A 27 -9.15 7.17 5.67
C ILE A 27 -8.04 6.97 4.64
N THR A 28 -7.07 7.87 4.64
CA THR A 28 -5.81 7.70 3.93
C THR A 28 -4.77 7.11 4.89
N PRO A 29 -4.09 6.00 4.52
CA PRO A 29 -2.98 5.49 5.31
C PRO A 29 -1.79 6.46 5.30
N ASP A 30 -0.97 6.43 6.34
CA ASP A 30 0.27 7.22 6.40
C ASP A 30 1.40 6.62 5.54
N VAL A 31 1.43 5.29 5.45
CA VAL A 31 2.44 4.52 4.73
C VAL A 31 1.75 3.31 4.11
N ALA A 32 2.09 3.01 2.86
CA ALA A 32 1.64 1.83 2.13
C ALA A 32 2.86 0.98 1.76
N LEU A 33 3.05 -0.12 2.50
CA LEU A 33 4.12 -1.07 2.24
C LEU A 33 3.71 -2.05 1.14
N SER A 34 4.62 -2.28 0.20
CA SER A 34 4.56 -3.36 -0.77
C SER A 34 5.93 -4.03 -0.88
N HIS A 35 5.99 -5.13 -1.61
CA HIS A 35 7.21 -5.90 -1.79
C HIS A 35 7.33 -6.40 -3.24
N ASP A 36 7.93 -7.55 -3.49
CA ASP A 36 8.07 -8.18 -4.83
C ASP A 36 6.74 -8.28 -5.61
N ASN A 37 5.60 -8.29 -4.90
CA ASN A 37 4.25 -8.23 -5.47
C ASN A 37 3.92 -6.89 -6.17
N THR A 38 4.77 -5.88 -6.05
CA THR A 38 4.59 -4.59 -6.74
C THR A 38 4.53 -4.78 -8.26
N ALA A 39 5.30 -5.70 -8.85
CA ALA A 39 5.25 -5.98 -10.28
C ALA A 39 3.85 -6.43 -10.77
N PRO A 40 3.23 -7.50 -10.22
CA PRO A 40 1.88 -7.89 -10.63
C PRO A 40 0.81 -6.86 -10.24
N ILE A 41 0.93 -6.19 -9.09
CA ILE A 41 -0.01 -5.13 -8.67
C ILE A 41 0.04 -3.97 -9.66
N LEU A 42 1.22 -3.55 -10.12
CA LEU A 42 1.38 -2.51 -11.14
C LEU A 42 0.69 -2.89 -12.44
N GLY A 43 0.72 -4.17 -12.82
CA GLY A 43 -0.02 -4.68 -13.98
C GLY A 43 -1.54 -4.52 -13.83
N ILE A 44 -2.09 -4.74 -12.62
CA ILE A 44 -3.52 -4.53 -12.32
C ILE A 44 -3.83 -3.02 -12.30
N PHE A 45 -2.99 -2.22 -11.65
CA PHE A 45 -3.14 -0.76 -11.57
C PHE A 45 -3.24 -0.12 -12.96
N LYS A 46 -2.35 -0.51 -13.89
CA LYS A 46 -2.41 -0.06 -15.29
C LYS A 46 -3.69 -0.49 -16.00
N LYS A 47 -4.16 -1.73 -15.77
CA LYS A 47 -5.44 -2.22 -16.35
C LYS A 47 -6.66 -1.46 -15.82
N MET A 48 -6.59 -0.93 -14.61
CA MET A 48 -7.63 -0.06 -14.03
C MET A 48 -7.56 1.38 -14.58
N GLY A 49 -6.64 1.70 -15.49
CA GLY A 49 -6.42 3.05 -16.01
C GLY A 49 -5.53 3.92 -15.12
N GLY A 50 -4.83 3.33 -14.15
CA GLY A 50 -3.92 4.05 -13.27
C GLY A 50 -2.66 4.50 -14.02
N GLU A 51 -2.41 5.81 -13.99
CA GLU A 51 -1.22 6.43 -14.60
C GLU A 51 -0.17 6.84 -13.57
N LYS A 52 -0.61 7.38 -12.43
CA LYS A 52 0.23 7.85 -11.32
C LYS A 52 -0.39 7.46 -9.99
N VAL A 53 0.45 7.09 -9.03
CA VAL A 53 0.00 6.84 -7.65
C VAL A 53 -0.44 8.14 -6.99
N PHE A 54 -1.27 8.02 -5.96
CA PHE A 54 -1.79 9.17 -5.20
C PHE A 54 -0.66 10.00 -4.57
N ASP A 55 0.28 9.33 -3.89
CA ASP A 55 1.44 9.94 -3.24
C ASP A 55 2.62 8.95 -3.27
N PRO A 56 3.69 9.22 -4.04
CA PRO A 56 4.87 8.35 -4.09
C PRO A 56 5.60 8.23 -2.75
N ASP A 57 5.62 9.28 -1.93
CA ASP A 57 6.37 9.32 -0.67
C ASP A 57 5.72 8.46 0.43
N MET A 58 4.44 8.10 0.24
CA MET A 58 3.71 7.17 1.11
C MET A 58 4.15 5.71 0.91
N HIS A 59 4.78 5.38 -0.23
CA HIS A 59 5.07 4.00 -0.58
C HIS A 59 6.44 3.54 -0.09
N ALA A 60 6.46 2.41 0.61
CA ALA A 60 7.68 1.69 0.96
C ALA A 60 7.71 0.36 0.18
N ILE A 61 8.59 0.24 -0.82
CA ILE A 61 8.71 -0.96 -1.66
C ILE A 61 10.02 -1.67 -1.33
N ILE A 62 9.92 -2.94 -0.91
CA ILE A 62 11.08 -3.75 -0.48
C ILE A 62 11.17 -5.04 -1.30
N LEU A 63 12.35 -5.36 -1.84
CA LEU A 63 12.61 -6.64 -2.50
C LEU A 63 13.28 -7.62 -1.51
N ASP A 64 12.49 -8.43 -0.80
CA ASP A 64 12.96 -9.29 0.27
C ASP A 64 12.65 -10.78 0.09
N HIS A 65 11.57 -11.15 -0.62
CA HIS A 65 11.16 -12.56 -0.71
C HIS A 65 11.98 -13.35 -1.74
N ALA A 66 12.43 -12.69 -2.81
CA ALA A 66 13.09 -13.34 -3.93
C ALA A 66 14.44 -12.70 -4.25
N THR A 67 15.22 -12.37 -3.21
CA THR A 67 16.51 -11.69 -3.34
C THR A 67 17.67 -12.55 -2.85
N PRO A 68 18.68 -12.89 -3.70
CA PRO A 68 18.75 -12.62 -5.15
C PRO A 68 17.69 -13.38 -5.95
N ALA A 69 17.36 -12.89 -7.15
CA ALA A 69 16.31 -13.44 -8.00
C ALA A 69 16.54 -14.95 -8.30
N PRO A 70 15.68 -15.87 -7.80
CA PRO A 70 15.89 -17.31 -7.96
C PRO A 70 15.45 -17.83 -9.33
N SER A 71 14.78 -17.00 -10.14
CA SER A 71 14.40 -17.35 -11.51
C SER A 71 14.34 -16.12 -12.41
N THR A 72 14.33 -16.34 -13.73
CA THR A 72 14.19 -15.28 -14.74
C THR A 72 12.92 -14.45 -14.55
N LYS A 73 11.83 -15.08 -14.09
CA LYS A 73 10.57 -14.39 -13.78
C LYS A 73 10.73 -13.43 -12.59
N HIS A 74 11.44 -13.81 -11.54
CA HIS A 74 11.71 -12.91 -10.41
C HIS A 74 12.66 -11.78 -10.83
N ALA A 75 13.66 -12.08 -11.65
CA ALA A 75 14.55 -11.06 -12.19
C ALA A 75 13.78 -10.02 -13.01
N GLU A 76 12.83 -10.46 -13.84
CA GLU A 76 11.95 -9.56 -14.61
C GLU A 76 11.03 -8.74 -13.69
N ASN A 77 10.43 -9.34 -12.66
CA ASN A 77 9.65 -8.60 -11.67
C ASN A 77 10.49 -7.52 -10.98
N HIS A 78 11.72 -7.85 -10.56
CA HIS A 78 12.62 -6.88 -9.93
C HIS A 78 12.98 -5.73 -10.88
N ARG A 79 13.16 -6.01 -12.19
CA ARG A 79 13.38 -4.98 -13.21
C ARG A 79 12.15 -4.08 -13.34
N VAL A 80 10.96 -4.65 -13.52
CA VAL A 80 9.69 -3.91 -13.64
C VAL A 80 9.46 -2.99 -12.42
N ILE A 81 9.77 -3.46 -11.21
CA ILE A 81 9.65 -2.65 -9.99
C ILE A 81 10.64 -1.50 -10.01
N ARG A 82 11.91 -1.76 -10.35
CA ARG A 82 12.96 -0.73 -10.42
C ARG A 82 12.76 0.29 -11.53
N ASP A 83 12.08 -0.07 -12.60
CA ASP A 83 11.72 0.88 -13.67
C ASP A 83 10.49 1.74 -13.29
N PHE A 84 9.70 1.28 -12.33
CA PHE A 84 8.51 2.00 -11.86
C PHE A 84 8.82 2.99 -10.74
N VAL A 85 9.74 2.63 -9.84
CA VAL A 85 10.27 3.47 -8.76
C VAL A 85 11.30 4.45 -9.31
#